data_AF-A0A0G0KI42-F1
#
_entry.id   AF-A0A0G0KI42-F1
#
_cell.length_a   1.000
_cell.length_b   1.000
_cell.length_c   1.000
_cell.angle_alpha   90.00
_cell.angle_beta   90.00
_cell.angle_gamma   90.00
#
_symmetry.space_group_name_H-M   'P 1'
#
loop_
_entity.id
_entity.type
_entity.pdbx_description
1 polymer ?
#
loop_
_entity_poly.entity_id
_entity_poly.type
_entity_poly.pdbx_seq_one_letter_code
_entity_poly.pdbx_strand_id
1 'polypeptide(L)' 'GIDREIVESIMYQVLSIKSEEEVAKEALEKKARAWKSLEPLEFRKKAYGYLQRKGFEFEIVKKAVDNFLKKG' A
#
# COMPACT_ATOMS: atom_id res chain seq x y z
N GLY A 1 13.02 23.75 -0.66
CA GLY A 1 12.34 22.59 -1.26
C GLY A 1 13.33 21.46 -1.22
N ILE A 2 12.89 20.26 -0.87
CA ILE A 2 13.78 19.09 -0.92
C ILE A 2 13.88 18.68 -2.39
N ASP A 3 15.10 18.62 -2.92
CA ASP A 3 15.40 18.19 -4.28
C ASP A 3 14.79 16.82 -4.54
N ARG A 4 13.99 16.75 -5.61
CA ARG A 4 13.24 15.54 -5.99
C ARG A 4 14.19 14.36 -6.25
N GLU A 5 15.41 14.66 -6.72
CA GLU A 5 16.48 13.69 -6.92
C GLU A 5 16.98 13.04 -5.62
N ILE A 6 17.03 13.80 -4.52
CA ILE A 6 17.44 13.27 -3.20
C ILE A 6 16.33 12.35 -2.66
N VAL A 7 15.07 12.74 -2.83
CA VAL A 7 13.92 11.92 -2.41
C VAL A 7 13.90 10.60 -3.17
N GLU A 8 14.06 10.64 -4.49
CA GLU A 8 14.11 9.44 -5.34
C GLU A 8 15.30 8.57 -4.96
N SER A 9 16.50 9.13 -4.80
CA SER A 9 17.69 8.35 -4.46
C SER A 9 17.60 7.68 -3.08
N ILE A 10 16.99 8.32 -2.08
CA ILE A 10 16.74 7.72 -0.77
C ILE A 10 15.64 6.66 -0.87
N MET A 11 14.59 6.92 -1.65
CA MET A 11 13.53 5.95 -1.89
C MET A 11 14.10 4.68 -2.53
N TYR A 12 14.97 4.79 -3.53
CA TYR A 12 15.68 3.66 -4.13
C TYR A 12 16.60 2.92 -3.15
N GLN A 13 17.30 3.63 -2.26
CA GLN A 13 18.15 3.01 -1.23
C GLN A 13 17.35 2.26 -0.16
N VAL A 14 16.15 2.75 0.22
CA VAL A 14 15.28 2.08 1.20
C VAL A 14 14.45 0.94 0.55
N LEU A 15 14.08 1.08 -0.71
CA LEU A 15 13.39 0.04 -1.51
C LEU A 15 14.33 -1.08 -1.99
N SER A 16 15.64 -0.96 -1.78
CA SER A 16 16.63 -1.96 -2.19
C SER A 16 16.50 -3.33 -1.49
N ILE A 17 15.52 -3.51 -0.59
CA ILE A 17 15.23 -4.79 0.09
C ILE A 17 13.76 -5.24 -0.12
N LYS A 18 12.83 -4.34 -0.47
CA LYS A 18 11.41 -4.65 -0.66
C LYS A 18 10.78 -3.80 -1.75
N SER A 19 9.96 -4.44 -2.59
CA SER A 19 9.20 -3.75 -3.63
C SER A 19 8.14 -2.84 -3.01
N GLU A 20 7.77 -1.73 -3.67
CA GLU A 20 6.69 -0.84 -3.20
C GLU A 20 5.37 -1.59 -2.93
N GLU A 21 5.08 -2.61 -3.74
CA GLU A 21 3.94 -3.51 -3.53
C GLU A 21 4.01 -4.24 -2.19
N GLU A 22 5.17 -4.73 -1.79
CA GLU A 22 5.35 -5.44 -0.52
C GLU A 22 5.15 -4.49 0.66
N VAL A 23 5.65 -3.25 0.55
CA VAL A 23 5.44 -2.21 1.56
C VAL A 23 3.96 -1.86 1.68
N ALA A 24 3.25 -1.71 0.55
CA ALA A 24 1.82 -1.47 0.53
C ALA A 24 1.02 -2.64 1.15
N LYS A 25 1.43 -3.88 0.85
CA LYS A 25 0.80 -5.09 1.39
C LYS A 25 0.97 -5.18 2.90
N GLU A 26 2.16 -4.96 3.44
CA GLU A 26 2.40 -4.96 4.89
C GLU A 26 1.60 -3.86 5.60
N ALA A 27 1.52 -2.67 4.99
CA ALA A 27 0.71 -1.58 5.51
C ALA A 27 -0.78 -1.94 5.56
N LEU A 28 -1.26 -2.66 4.53
CA LEU A 28 -2.64 -3.13 4.44
C LEU A 28 -2.93 -4.23 5.45
N GLU A 29 -2.07 -5.25 5.58
CA GLU A 29 -2.23 -6.38 6.51
C GLU A 29 -2.36 -5.91 7.97
N LYS A 30 -1.54 -4.93 8.38
CA LYS A 30 -1.62 -4.32 9.72
C LYS A 30 -2.99 -3.70 9.99
N LYS A 31 -3.60 -3.05 9.00
CA LYS A 31 -4.92 -2.45 9.12
C LYS A 31 -6.07 -3.42 8.90
N ALA A 32 -5.88 -4.43 8.08
CA ALA A 32 -6.91 -5.40 7.76
C ALA A 32 -7.40 -6.17 8.99
N ARG A 33 -6.53 -6.41 9.98
CA ARG A 33 -6.93 -6.99 11.27
C ARG A 33 -8.01 -6.17 11.99
N ALA A 34 -7.94 -4.84 11.88
CA ALA A 34 -8.91 -3.92 12.45
C ALA A 34 -10.17 -3.75 11.57
N TRP A 35 -10.13 -4.21 10.32
CA TRP A 35 -11.22 -4.11 9.34
C TRP A 35 -11.80 -5.47 8.96
N LYS A 36 -11.48 -6.52 9.71
CA LYS A 36 -11.91 -7.90 9.46
C LYS A 36 -13.43 -8.10 9.38
N SER A 37 -14.20 -7.17 9.95
CA SER A 37 -15.67 -7.18 9.98
C SER A 37 -16.31 -6.38 8.84
N LEU A 38 -15.52 -5.70 8.01
CA LEU A 38 -16.05 -4.96 6.87
C LEU A 38 -16.39 -5.92 5.74
N GLU A 39 -17.47 -5.64 5.03
CA GLU A 39 -17.77 -6.36 3.80
C GLU A 39 -16.67 -6.12 2.75
N PRO A 40 -16.44 -7.07 1.82
CA PRO A 40 -15.34 -6.98 0.84
C PRO A 40 -15.32 -5.68 0.06
N LEU A 41 -16.49 -5.14 -0.31
CA LEU A 41 -16.61 -3.87 -1.03
C LEU A 41 -16.22 -2.66 -0.17
N GLU A 42 -16.64 -2.64 1.09
CA GLU A 42 -16.29 -1.58 2.05
C GLU A 42 -14.81 -1.63 2.41
N PHE A 43 -14.28 -2.84 2.62
CA PHE A 43 -12.85 -3.08 2.82
C PHE A 43 -12.06 -2.51 1.65
N ARG A 44 -12.46 -2.84 0.41
CA ARG A 44 -11.77 -2.37 -0.80
C ARG A 44 -11.72 -0.85 -0.86
N LYS A 45 -12.85 -0.16 -0.71
CA LYS A 45 -12.90 1.32 -0.71
C LYS A 45 -11.99 1.92 0.36
N LYS A 46 -12.02 1.35 1.58
CA LYS A 46 -11.23 1.82 2.72
C LYS A 46 -9.73 1.59 2.53
N ALA A 47 -9.36 0.43 2.00
CA ALA A 47 -7.99 0.05 1.70
C ALA A 47 -7.37 0.95 0.63
N TYR A 48 -8.12 1.23 -0.44
CA TYR A 48 -7.67 2.14 -1.49
C TYR A 48 -7.39 3.54 -0.94
N GLY A 49 -8.36 4.13 -0.22
CA GLY A 49 -8.18 5.45 0.37
C GLY A 49 -7.05 5.51 1.40
N TYR A 50 -6.83 4.43 2.17
CA TYR A 50 -5.75 4.37 3.14
C TYR A 50 -4.37 4.35 2.48
N LEU A 51 -4.18 3.54 1.44
CA LEU A 51 -2.90 3.42 0.75
C LEU A 51 -2.61 4.65 -0.12
N GLN A 52 -3.62 5.23 -0.79
CA GLN A 52 -3.45 6.49 -1.52
C GLN A 52 -3.03 7.65 -0.60
N ARG A 53 -3.61 7.76 0.60
CA ARG A 53 -3.18 8.76 1.60
C ARG A 53 -1.75 8.52 2.13
N LYS A 54 -1.21 7.33 1.93
CA LYS A 54 0.19 6.99 2.24
C LYS A 54 1.15 7.27 1.08
N GLY A 55 0.64 7.76 -0.06
CA GLY A 55 1.45 8.11 -1.23
C GLY A 55 1.69 6.97 -2.20
N PHE A 56 1.05 5.81 -2.03
CA PHE A 56 1.18 4.71 -3.00
C PHE A 56 0.42 5.02 -4.29
N GLU A 57 1.06 4.73 -5.42
CA GLU A 57 0.42 4.87 -6.74
C GLU A 57 -0.77 3.94 -6.91
N PHE A 58 -1.73 4.36 -7.74
CA PHE A 58 -2.99 3.62 -7.95
C PHE A 58 -2.75 2.16 -8.36
N GLU A 59 -1.78 1.87 -9.22
CA GLU A 59 -1.48 0.51 -9.65
C GLU A 59 -0.96 -0.37 -8.51
N ILE A 60 -0.09 0.19 -7.66
CA ILE A 60 0.44 -0.48 -6.47
C ILE A 60 -0.68 -0.76 -5.48
N VAL A 61 -1.54 0.23 -5.23
CA VAL A 61 -2.72 0.09 -4.37
C VAL A 61 -3.64 -1.01 -4.90
N LYS A 62 -3.92 -1.00 -6.20
CA LYS A 62 -4.78 -2.00 -6.83
C LYS A 62 -4.23 -3.41 -6.68
N LYS A 63 -2.94 -3.61 -7.00
CA LYS A 63 -2.27 -4.91 -6.86
C LYS A 63 -2.29 -5.39 -5.41
N ALA A 64 -1.93 -4.53 -4.45
CA ALA A 64 -1.91 -4.88 -3.04
C ALA A 64 -3.29 -5.30 -2.51
N VAL A 65 -4.35 -4.57 -2.86
CA VAL A 65 -5.72 -4.87 -2.41
C VAL A 65 -6.29 -6.11 -3.11
N ASP A 66 -6.12 -6.23 -4.42
CA ASP A 66 -6.60 -7.39 -5.17
C ASP A 66 -5.89 -8.68 -4.70
N ASN A 67 -4.57 -8.62 -4.43
CA ASN A 67 -3.80 -9.73 -3.89
C ASN A 67 -4.20 -10.09 -2.45
N PHE A 68 -4.53 -9.09 -1.63
CA PHE A 68 -5.02 -9.33 -0.27
C PHE A 68 -6.38 -10.05 -0.28
N LEU A 69 -7.32 -9.61 -1.11
CA LEU A 69 -8.65 -10.21 -1.23
C LEU A 69 -8.64 -11.61 -1.86
N LYS A 70 -7.70 -11.91 -2.76
CA LYS A 70 -7.53 -13.26 -3.34
C LYS A 70 -6.95 -14.29 -2.37
N LYS A 71 -6.23 -13.83 -1.33
CA LYS A 71 -5.61 -14.71 -0.32
C LYS A 71 -6.50 -14.97 0.90
N GLY A 72 -7.58 -14.21 1.06
CA GLY A 72 -8.49 -14.27 2.21
C GLY A 72 -9.72 -15.14 1.94
#